data_AF-A0A8S4QP19-F1
#
_entry.id   AF-A0A8S4QP19-F1
#
_cell.length_a   1.000
_cell.length_b   1.000
_cell.length_c   1.000
_cell.angle_alpha   90.00
_cell.angle_beta   90.00
_cell.angle_gamma   90.00
#
_symmetry.space_group_name_H-M   'P 1'
#
loop_
_entity.id
_entity.type
_entity.pdbx_description
1 polymer ?
#
loop_
_entity_poly.entity_id
_entity_poly.type
_entity_poly.pdbx_seq_one_letter_code
_entity_poly.pdbx_strand_id
1 'polypeptide(L)'
;PDLFRWAEVPTTDHVETLNHAFDVANKQLGIPPLLDAEDVDTTRPDEKSVMTYVASYYHTFARMKNEQKSGRRIANIIGQLMDCDGRKAEYSRLVSTLLEWIRMKIQDLNCRDLPNSLDGIQRLLLGFKQYRTVEKPPKYKERSEIEALYFDINTMNKSLVGEPWAPLEGQLPQDLERAWQQLEQAEHARELALRTELLRQQRLEQLAYKFHTKSVLRKGYLKEMIQVLSDPRYGSNVAQVDATVKKHEAISADILARTERFEDLSAMAAELVKENYHGAETVSRTEQAVLQRWKELLELLERHRSSLAKLAHLMTLLREADAVAHTLGEMKAQFQSEEVGRHLVDVERLLQQHALQELQLGALEESIRRLMRHGAGADGPQQTTQQLHHQLQQLEDSLTELVAAAKDRKARLEDARNLYQFLEDHDEEEGWVTEKQRICRADVAAKDLRAVQALRQKHTALLHELRAKDLVAQRHRSKGQSLIDAKHPKSIEIERRLASLNKQWEILRELAEAREKQLADAAEAHQSEVHRSWVNLASKYPFLPLCVPKQQYPKKDAEKYRVSISRKFSEGTTSKRGNRGWGREEVLVRFPQ
;
A
#
# COMPACT_ATOMS: atom_id res chain seq x y z
N PRO A 1 119.57 -26.20 -53.61
CA PRO A 1 119.38 -26.71 -54.99
C PRO A 1 119.36 -25.58 -56.02
N ASP A 2 118.80 -24.42 -55.65
CA ASP A 2 118.49 -23.33 -56.60
C ASP A 2 119.67 -22.38 -56.89
N LEU A 3 120.80 -22.54 -56.18
CA LEU A 3 121.92 -21.59 -56.22
C LEU A 3 122.97 -21.90 -57.31
N PHE A 4 123.18 -23.18 -57.62
CA PHE A 4 124.10 -23.65 -58.65
C PHE A 4 123.79 -25.12 -59.02
N ARG A 5 124.31 -25.60 -60.15
CA ARG A 5 124.15 -26.98 -60.60
C ARG A 5 125.42 -27.77 -60.33
N TRP A 6 125.32 -28.85 -59.54
CA TRP A 6 126.47 -29.67 -59.16
C TRP A 6 127.23 -30.29 -60.36
N ALA A 7 126.53 -30.54 -61.47
CA ALA A 7 127.12 -31.11 -62.68
C ALA A 7 128.04 -30.15 -63.45
N GLU A 8 127.96 -28.84 -63.19
CA GLU A 8 128.71 -27.79 -63.91
C GLU A 8 129.98 -27.35 -63.13
N VAL A 9 130.25 -27.96 -61.97
CA VAL A 9 131.41 -27.64 -61.13
C VAL A 9 132.62 -28.46 -61.58
N PRO A 10 133.79 -27.86 -61.91
CA PRO A 10 135.01 -28.59 -62.25
C PRO A 10 135.41 -29.52 -61.10
N THR A 11 135.65 -30.81 -61.33
CA THR A 11 136.00 -31.77 -60.25
C THR A 11 137.48 -32.15 -60.20
N THR A 12 138.23 -31.82 -61.24
CA THR A 12 139.66 -32.10 -61.37
C THR A 12 140.55 -31.01 -60.78
N ASP A 13 140.00 -29.81 -60.58
CA ASP A 13 140.71 -28.65 -60.02
C ASP A 13 140.02 -28.20 -58.72
N HIS A 14 140.68 -28.46 -57.60
CA HIS A 14 140.17 -28.14 -56.28
C HIS A 14 140.12 -26.61 -56.04
N VAL A 15 141.05 -25.85 -56.62
CA VAL A 15 141.14 -24.39 -56.47
C VAL A 15 139.99 -23.71 -57.22
N GLU A 16 139.70 -24.12 -58.47
CA GLU A 16 138.54 -23.62 -59.21
C GLU A 16 137.21 -23.97 -58.52
N THR A 17 137.11 -25.18 -57.95
CA THR A 17 135.91 -25.62 -57.20
C THR A 17 135.64 -24.71 -56.00
N LEU A 18 136.68 -24.44 -55.21
CA LEU A 18 136.59 -23.60 -54.02
C LEU A 18 136.25 -22.15 -54.40
N ASN A 19 136.91 -21.60 -55.42
CA ASN A 19 136.60 -20.28 -55.93
C ASN A 19 135.15 -20.17 -56.42
N HIS A 20 134.62 -21.19 -57.13
CA HIS A 20 133.21 -21.22 -57.52
C HIS A 20 132.27 -21.21 -56.30
N ALA A 21 132.57 -22.01 -55.27
CA ALA A 21 131.78 -22.05 -54.04
C ALA A 21 131.82 -20.71 -53.28
N PHE A 22 132.96 -20.02 -53.28
CA PHE A 22 133.15 -18.72 -52.64
C PHE A 22 132.40 -17.62 -53.40
N ASP A 23 132.47 -17.64 -54.73
CA ASP A 23 131.78 -16.68 -55.60
C ASP A 23 130.25 -16.80 -55.52
N VAL A 24 129.73 -18.03 -55.56
CA VAL A 24 128.29 -18.28 -55.42
C VAL A 24 127.80 -17.80 -54.05
N ALA A 25 128.57 -18.03 -52.99
CA ALA A 25 128.21 -17.60 -51.65
C ALA A 25 128.25 -16.09 -51.46
N ASN A 26 129.23 -15.40 -52.04
CA ASN A 26 129.30 -13.95 -51.99
C ASN A 26 128.16 -13.30 -52.78
N LYS A 27 127.94 -13.75 -54.03
CA LYS A 27 126.94 -13.14 -54.93
C LYS A 27 125.49 -13.46 -54.54
N GLN A 28 125.20 -14.71 -54.13
CA GLN A 28 123.83 -15.16 -53.89
C GLN A 28 123.43 -15.20 -52.40
N LEU A 29 124.40 -15.39 -51.49
CA LEU A 29 124.14 -15.49 -50.05
C LEU A 29 124.68 -14.30 -49.25
N GLY A 30 125.45 -13.40 -49.88
CA GLY A 30 126.08 -12.26 -49.21
C GLY A 30 127.16 -12.67 -48.20
N ILE A 31 127.77 -13.84 -48.39
CA ILE A 31 128.87 -14.35 -47.54
C ILE A 31 130.21 -13.90 -48.15
N PRO A 32 130.95 -12.97 -47.52
CA PRO A 32 132.20 -12.48 -48.09
C PRO A 32 133.24 -13.62 -48.13
N PRO A 33 134.04 -13.77 -49.20
CA PRO A 33 135.10 -14.78 -49.26
C PRO A 33 136.14 -14.47 -48.18
N LEU A 34 136.17 -15.25 -47.10
CA LEU A 34 137.13 -15.08 -45.99
C LEU A 34 138.38 -15.95 -46.15
N LEU A 35 138.39 -16.80 -47.18
CA LEU A 35 139.46 -17.74 -47.49
C LEU A 35 139.82 -17.58 -48.96
N ASP A 36 141.10 -17.65 -49.27
CA ASP A 36 141.57 -17.83 -50.63
C ASP A 36 141.61 -19.33 -50.95
N ALA A 37 141.26 -19.72 -52.17
CA ALA A 37 141.18 -21.13 -52.55
C ALA A 37 142.53 -21.87 -52.40
N GLU A 38 143.64 -21.15 -52.57
CA GLU A 38 145.01 -21.63 -52.40
C GLU A 38 145.34 -21.97 -50.93
N ASP A 39 144.70 -21.29 -49.95
CA ASP A 39 144.93 -21.54 -48.52
C ASP A 39 144.21 -22.80 -48.02
N VAL A 40 143.20 -23.25 -48.76
CA VAL A 40 142.38 -24.43 -48.43
C VAL A 40 142.89 -25.68 -49.17
N ASP A 41 143.37 -25.55 -50.40
CA ASP A 41 143.95 -26.66 -51.20
C ASP A 41 145.42 -26.95 -50.80
N THR A 42 145.62 -27.29 -49.53
CA THR A 42 146.93 -27.66 -48.97
C THR A 42 146.85 -29.01 -48.24
N THR A 43 148.00 -29.63 -47.95
CA THR A 43 148.04 -30.94 -47.26
C THR A 43 147.47 -30.90 -45.84
N ARG A 44 147.42 -29.72 -45.20
CA ARG A 44 146.81 -29.48 -43.88
C ARG A 44 146.22 -28.06 -43.82
N PRO A 45 144.96 -27.86 -44.27
CA PRO A 45 144.31 -26.56 -44.18
C PRO A 45 144.08 -26.14 -42.72
N ASP A 46 144.03 -24.82 -42.47
CA ASP A 46 143.72 -24.29 -41.14
C ASP A 46 142.25 -24.56 -40.78
N GLU A 47 142.06 -25.54 -39.90
CA GLU A 47 140.76 -25.96 -39.40
C GLU A 47 139.96 -24.78 -38.83
N LYS A 48 140.61 -23.82 -38.16
CA LYS A 48 139.90 -22.67 -37.59
C LYS A 48 139.33 -21.76 -38.66
N SER A 49 140.11 -21.47 -39.69
CA SER A 49 139.71 -20.60 -40.80
C SER A 49 138.62 -21.25 -41.65
N VAL A 50 138.77 -22.54 -41.99
CA VAL A 50 137.72 -23.33 -42.69
C VAL A 50 136.44 -23.41 -41.87
N MET A 51 136.54 -23.72 -40.57
CA MET A 51 135.38 -23.77 -39.68
C MET A 51 134.66 -22.44 -39.55
N THR A 52 135.42 -21.34 -39.46
CA THR A 52 134.84 -19.98 -39.37
C THR A 52 134.07 -19.64 -40.64
N TYR A 53 134.63 -19.98 -41.80
CA TYR A 53 133.97 -19.73 -43.07
C TYR A 53 132.73 -20.61 -43.27
N VAL A 54 132.81 -21.92 -43.03
CA VAL A 54 131.65 -22.83 -43.07
C VAL A 54 130.57 -22.42 -42.05
N ALA A 55 130.95 -21.93 -40.87
CA ALA A 55 130.02 -21.38 -39.89
C ALA A 55 129.24 -20.17 -40.42
N SER A 56 129.83 -19.34 -41.28
CA SER A 56 129.12 -18.22 -41.92
C SER A 56 128.00 -18.69 -42.85
N TYR A 57 128.18 -19.79 -43.59
CA TYR A 57 127.10 -20.45 -44.36
C TYR A 57 126.04 -21.01 -43.43
N TYR A 58 126.43 -21.65 -42.33
CA TYR A 58 125.48 -22.13 -41.35
C TYR A 58 124.62 -20.99 -40.78
N HIS A 59 125.22 -19.86 -40.40
CA HIS A 59 124.51 -18.70 -39.86
C HIS A 59 123.56 -18.05 -40.86
N THR A 60 123.94 -17.91 -42.12
CA THR A 60 123.07 -17.34 -43.17
C THR A 60 121.90 -18.25 -43.50
N PHE A 61 122.13 -19.54 -43.72
CA PHE A 61 121.04 -20.50 -43.94
C PHE A 61 120.16 -20.66 -42.69
N ALA A 62 120.73 -20.64 -41.48
CA ALA A 62 119.97 -20.64 -40.23
C ALA A 62 119.13 -19.36 -40.08
N ARG A 63 119.66 -18.18 -40.44
CA ARG A 63 118.93 -16.91 -40.45
C ARG A 63 117.76 -16.96 -41.43
N MET A 64 117.99 -17.37 -42.68
CA MET A 64 116.92 -17.51 -43.68
C MET A 64 115.83 -18.49 -43.24
N LYS A 65 116.21 -19.63 -42.64
CA LYS A 65 115.26 -20.60 -42.07
C LYS A 65 114.48 -20.01 -40.88
N ASN A 66 115.12 -19.20 -40.05
CA ASN A 66 114.49 -18.52 -38.92
C ASN A 66 113.56 -17.37 -39.37
N GLU A 67 113.90 -16.66 -40.45
CA GLU A 67 113.04 -15.64 -41.08
C GLU A 67 111.79 -16.28 -41.69
N GLN A 68 111.92 -17.39 -42.43
CA GLN A 68 110.76 -18.15 -42.92
C GLN A 68 109.87 -18.67 -41.78
N LYS A 69 110.47 -19.20 -40.69
CA LYS A 69 109.71 -19.60 -39.48
C LYS A 69 109.04 -18.42 -38.79
N SER A 70 109.65 -17.24 -38.80
CA SER A 70 109.09 -16.02 -38.21
C SER A 70 107.95 -15.46 -39.08
N GLY A 71 108.10 -15.48 -40.40
CA GLY A 71 107.04 -15.14 -41.36
C GLY A 71 105.82 -16.07 -41.24
N ARG A 72 106.02 -17.39 -41.10
CA ARG A 72 104.93 -18.35 -40.82
C ARG A 72 104.23 -18.09 -39.48
N ARG A 73 104.98 -17.70 -38.44
CA ARG A 73 104.41 -17.33 -37.14
C ARG A 73 103.57 -16.06 -37.23
N ILE A 74 104.06 -15.03 -37.92
CA ILE A 74 103.32 -13.78 -38.18
C ILE A 74 102.05 -14.08 -38.98
N ALA A 75 102.14 -14.86 -40.06
CA ALA A 75 100.97 -15.25 -40.85
C ALA A 75 99.92 -16.02 -40.03
N ASN A 76 100.34 -16.91 -39.14
CA ASN A 76 99.44 -17.63 -38.23
C ASN A 76 98.75 -16.68 -37.24
N ILE A 77 99.48 -15.73 -36.66
CA ILE A 77 98.91 -14.71 -35.75
C ILE A 77 97.93 -13.80 -36.50
N ILE A 78 98.27 -13.35 -37.71
CA ILE A 78 97.38 -12.54 -38.54
C ILE A 78 96.11 -13.34 -38.90
N GLY A 79 96.24 -14.62 -39.26
CA GLY A 79 95.08 -15.49 -39.50
C GLY A 79 94.17 -15.60 -38.28
N GLN A 80 94.75 -15.80 -37.10
CA GLN A 80 94.00 -15.82 -35.83
C GLN A 80 93.34 -14.46 -35.50
N LEU A 81 93.97 -13.34 -35.82
CA LEU A 81 93.38 -12.01 -35.67
C LEU A 81 92.19 -11.81 -36.62
N MET A 82 92.30 -12.22 -37.88
CA MET A 82 91.20 -12.15 -38.85
C MET A 82 90.02 -13.03 -38.43
N ASP A 83 90.28 -14.24 -37.93
CA ASP A 83 89.25 -15.12 -37.37
C ASP A 83 88.57 -14.48 -36.15
N CYS A 84 89.35 -13.83 -35.28
CA CYS A 84 88.84 -13.11 -34.12
C CYS A 84 87.92 -11.96 -34.54
N ASP A 85 88.31 -11.16 -35.54
CA ASP A 85 87.49 -10.07 -36.05
C ASP A 85 86.23 -10.56 -36.77
N GLY A 86 86.31 -11.68 -37.49
CA GLY A 86 85.14 -12.37 -38.04
C GLY A 86 84.13 -12.78 -36.97
N ARG A 87 84.62 -13.32 -35.83
CA ARG A 87 83.76 -13.67 -34.68
C ARG A 87 83.15 -12.43 -34.01
N LYS A 88 83.88 -11.32 -33.89
CA LYS A 88 83.36 -10.03 -33.37
C LYS A 88 82.21 -9.50 -34.24
N ALA A 89 82.35 -9.57 -35.56
CA ALA A 89 81.29 -9.17 -36.49
C ALA A 89 80.05 -10.07 -36.35
N GLU A 90 80.25 -11.38 -36.24
CA GLU A 90 79.15 -12.34 -36.04
C GLU A 90 78.42 -12.11 -34.71
N TYR A 91 79.14 -11.86 -33.62
CA TYR A 91 78.55 -11.48 -32.34
C TYR A 91 77.64 -10.25 -32.48
N SER A 92 78.15 -9.19 -33.11
CA SER A 92 77.42 -7.93 -33.27
C SER A 92 76.13 -8.11 -34.07
N ARG A 93 76.15 -8.97 -35.09
CA ARG A 93 74.99 -9.34 -35.90
C ARG A 93 73.95 -10.12 -35.08
N LEU A 94 74.39 -11.15 -34.36
CA LEU A 94 73.51 -12.01 -33.56
C LEU A 94 72.85 -11.23 -32.40
N VAL A 95 73.61 -10.42 -31.66
CA VAL A 95 73.08 -9.57 -30.58
C VAL A 95 72.04 -8.60 -31.11
N SER A 96 72.33 -7.88 -32.20
CA SER A 96 71.39 -6.91 -32.79
C SER A 96 70.09 -7.57 -33.23
N THR A 97 70.20 -8.74 -33.86
CA THR A 97 69.02 -9.52 -34.31
C THR A 97 68.16 -9.97 -33.13
N LEU A 98 68.79 -10.46 -32.05
CA LEU A 98 68.08 -10.92 -30.87
C LEU A 98 67.45 -9.75 -30.09
N LEU A 99 68.17 -8.64 -29.92
CA LEU A 99 67.64 -7.43 -29.30
C LEU A 99 66.43 -6.87 -30.06
N GLU A 100 66.48 -6.86 -31.39
CA GLU A 100 65.34 -6.43 -32.21
C GLU A 100 64.12 -7.33 -31.99
N TRP A 101 64.32 -8.65 -32.03
CA TRP A 101 63.25 -9.61 -31.74
C TRP A 101 62.65 -9.41 -30.34
N ILE A 102 63.50 -9.19 -29.32
CA ILE A 102 63.04 -8.90 -27.95
C ILE A 102 62.18 -7.64 -27.93
N ARG A 103 62.62 -6.54 -28.56
CA ARG A 103 61.86 -5.28 -28.62
C ARG A 103 60.50 -5.45 -29.28
N MET A 104 60.44 -6.08 -30.45
CA MET A 104 59.18 -6.34 -31.15
C MET A 104 58.25 -7.23 -30.31
N LYS A 105 58.79 -8.28 -29.70
CA LYS A 105 57.98 -9.20 -28.89
C LYS A 105 57.45 -8.54 -27.62
N ILE A 106 58.21 -7.66 -26.98
CA ILE A 106 57.73 -6.85 -25.85
C ILE A 106 56.53 -5.99 -26.27
N GLN A 107 56.58 -5.39 -27.46
CA GLN A 107 55.46 -4.61 -28.00
C GLN A 107 54.21 -5.47 -28.18
N ASP A 108 54.35 -6.66 -28.79
CA ASP A 108 53.24 -7.62 -28.96
C ASP A 108 52.64 -8.06 -27.61
N LEU A 109 53.50 -8.40 -26.64
CA LEU A 109 53.09 -8.84 -25.30
C LEU A 109 52.41 -7.72 -24.49
N ASN A 110 52.77 -6.47 -24.75
CA ASN A 110 52.19 -5.32 -24.06
C ASN A 110 50.83 -4.88 -24.64
N CYS A 111 50.38 -5.42 -25.77
CA CYS A 111 49.04 -5.18 -26.28
C CYS A 111 47.99 -5.52 -25.21
N ARG A 112 47.02 -4.64 -24.97
CA ARG A 112 45.95 -4.82 -23.96
C ARG A 112 44.54 -4.92 -24.55
N ASP A 113 44.45 -5.02 -25.88
CA ASP A 113 43.19 -5.26 -26.57
C ASP A 113 42.79 -6.74 -26.40
N LEU A 114 42.04 -7.00 -25.33
CA LEU A 114 41.55 -8.32 -24.99
C LEU A 114 40.15 -8.54 -25.57
N PRO A 115 39.90 -9.66 -26.27
CA PRO A 115 38.60 -9.97 -26.83
C PRO A 115 37.58 -10.14 -25.71
N ASN A 116 36.41 -9.53 -25.91
CA ASN A 116 35.29 -9.64 -24.99
C ASN A 116 34.52 -10.96 -25.20
N SER A 117 35.19 -12.11 -25.11
CA SER A 117 34.54 -13.42 -25.18
C SER A 117 35.43 -14.50 -24.58
N LEU A 118 34.81 -15.52 -23.98
CA LEU A 118 35.54 -16.65 -23.39
C LEU A 118 36.38 -17.38 -24.45
N ASP A 119 35.80 -17.65 -25.62
CA ASP A 119 36.49 -18.28 -26.75
C ASP A 119 37.68 -17.43 -27.24
N GLY A 120 37.50 -16.10 -27.34
CA GLY A 120 38.56 -15.20 -27.76
C GLY A 120 39.77 -15.24 -26.82
N ILE A 121 39.53 -15.22 -25.51
CA ILE A 121 40.60 -15.28 -24.51
C ILE A 121 41.28 -16.65 -24.48
N GLN A 122 40.53 -17.74 -24.64
CA GLN A 122 41.10 -19.09 -24.75
C GLN A 122 42.03 -19.21 -25.96
N ARG A 123 41.66 -18.62 -27.11
CA ARG A 123 42.54 -18.55 -28.29
C ARG A 123 43.82 -17.77 -28.02
N LEU A 124 43.73 -16.62 -27.35
CA LEU A 124 44.94 -15.86 -26.97
C LEU A 124 45.85 -16.61 -25.99
N LEU A 125 45.27 -17.34 -25.02
CA LEU A 125 46.03 -18.19 -24.10
C LEU A 125 46.75 -19.34 -24.83
N LEU A 126 46.10 -19.94 -25.84
CA LEU A 126 46.72 -20.96 -26.67
C LEU A 126 47.91 -20.38 -27.47
N GLY A 127 47.75 -19.20 -28.07
CA GLY A 127 48.84 -18.49 -28.74
C GLY A 127 49.98 -18.13 -27.80
N PHE A 128 49.67 -17.66 -26.58
CA PHE A 128 50.68 -17.39 -25.56
C PHE A 128 51.43 -18.65 -25.10
N LYS A 129 50.72 -19.79 -24.98
CA LYS A 129 51.35 -21.09 -24.72
C LYS A 129 52.30 -21.47 -25.85
N GLN A 130 51.88 -21.33 -27.11
CA GLN A 130 52.72 -21.61 -28.28
C GLN A 130 53.99 -20.75 -28.28
N TYR A 131 53.87 -19.45 -27.99
CA TYR A 131 55.02 -18.57 -27.81
C TYR A 131 56.00 -19.11 -26.75
N ARG A 132 55.51 -19.49 -25.56
CA ARG A 132 56.35 -19.97 -24.45
C ARG A 132 57.02 -21.32 -24.71
N THR A 133 56.34 -22.22 -25.41
CA THR A 133 56.83 -23.60 -25.61
C THR A 133 57.55 -23.82 -26.92
N VAL A 134 57.34 -22.97 -27.92
CA VAL A 134 57.89 -23.15 -29.28
C VAL A 134 58.78 -21.98 -29.69
N GLU A 135 58.32 -20.74 -29.57
CA GLU A 135 59.05 -19.57 -30.07
C GLU A 135 60.18 -19.09 -29.13
N LYS A 136 59.93 -19.03 -27.82
CA LYS A 136 60.90 -18.53 -26.82
C LYS A 136 62.11 -19.46 -26.59
N PRO A 137 61.97 -20.80 -26.50
CA PRO A 137 63.10 -21.70 -26.23
C PRO A 137 64.30 -21.58 -27.18
N PRO A 138 64.14 -21.52 -28.52
CA PRO A 138 65.29 -21.33 -29.41
C PRO A 138 65.95 -19.97 -29.20
N LYS A 139 65.20 -18.92 -28.85
CA LYS A 139 65.77 -17.59 -28.53
C LYS A 139 66.56 -17.57 -27.23
N TYR A 140 66.16 -18.37 -26.25
CA TYR A 140 66.94 -18.56 -25.02
C TYR A 140 68.26 -19.26 -25.33
N LYS A 141 68.24 -20.26 -26.24
CA LYS A 141 69.46 -20.92 -26.71
C LYS A 141 70.37 -19.94 -27.46
N GLU A 142 69.83 -19.15 -28.40
CA GLU A 142 70.58 -18.10 -29.11
C GLU A 142 71.25 -17.12 -28.12
N ARG A 143 70.55 -16.69 -27.07
CA ARG A 143 71.13 -15.85 -26.00
C ARG A 143 72.35 -16.51 -25.35
N SER A 144 72.25 -17.79 -24.97
CA SER A 144 73.36 -18.52 -24.36
C SER A 144 74.54 -18.74 -25.31
N GLU A 145 74.27 -18.97 -26.60
CA GLU A 145 75.30 -19.12 -27.64
C GLU A 145 76.04 -17.80 -27.89
N ILE A 146 75.33 -16.66 -27.87
CA ILE A 146 75.91 -15.31 -27.97
C ILE A 146 76.83 -15.01 -26.78
N GLU A 147 76.41 -15.37 -25.56
CA GLU A 147 77.21 -15.19 -24.35
C GLU A 147 78.48 -16.05 -24.38
N ALA A 148 78.37 -17.32 -24.80
CA ALA A 148 79.52 -18.19 -25.02
C ALA A 148 80.48 -17.61 -26.08
N LEU A 149 79.95 -17.13 -27.20
CA LEU A 149 80.73 -16.50 -28.27
C LEU A 149 81.49 -15.27 -27.75
N TYR A 150 80.87 -14.46 -26.90
CA TYR A 150 81.54 -13.32 -26.25
C TYR A 150 82.73 -13.75 -25.37
N PHE A 151 82.56 -14.81 -24.57
CA PHE A 151 83.64 -15.36 -23.75
C PHE A 151 84.77 -15.94 -24.61
N ASP A 152 84.44 -16.64 -25.70
CA ASP A 152 85.42 -17.18 -26.64
C ASP A 152 86.21 -16.08 -27.35
N ILE A 153 85.52 -15.04 -27.84
CA ILE A 153 86.16 -13.87 -28.44
C ILE A 153 87.09 -13.21 -27.44
N ASN A 154 86.66 -12.99 -26.19
CA ASN A 154 87.50 -12.36 -25.17
C ASN A 154 88.72 -13.20 -24.79
N THR A 155 88.55 -14.52 -24.72
CA THR A 155 89.67 -15.45 -24.46
C THR A 155 90.71 -15.39 -25.57
N MET A 156 90.25 -15.37 -26.83
CA MET A 156 91.11 -15.26 -28.01
C MET A 156 91.74 -13.87 -28.15
N ASN A 157 90.98 -12.80 -27.94
CA ASN A 157 91.47 -11.43 -28.06
C ASN A 157 92.51 -11.11 -26.96
N LYS A 158 92.29 -11.61 -25.74
CA LYS A 158 93.25 -11.46 -24.64
C LYS A 158 94.56 -12.20 -24.91
N SER A 159 94.53 -13.38 -25.55
CA SER A 159 95.75 -14.12 -25.88
C SER A 159 96.52 -13.50 -27.05
N LEU A 160 95.84 -12.83 -27.99
CA LEU A 160 96.44 -12.21 -29.17
C LEU A 160 96.90 -10.75 -28.95
N VAL A 161 96.10 -9.94 -28.25
CA VAL A 161 96.27 -8.48 -28.13
C VAL A 161 96.59 -8.05 -26.69
N GLY A 162 96.30 -8.89 -25.69
CA GLY A 162 96.54 -8.61 -24.27
C GLY A 162 95.39 -7.89 -23.56
N GLU A 163 94.44 -7.31 -24.30
CA GLU A 163 93.30 -6.56 -23.78
C GLU A 163 91.96 -7.28 -24.05
N PRO A 164 90.98 -7.17 -23.14
CA PRO A 164 89.62 -7.65 -23.40
C PRO A 164 88.94 -6.79 -24.47
N TRP A 165 88.13 -7.42 -25.30
CA TRP A 165 87.34 -6.74 -26.31
C TRP A 165 85.99 -6.29 -25.74
N ALA A 166 85.65 -5.02 -25.97
CA ALA A 166 84.35 -4.45 -25.65
C ALA A 166 83.53 -4.20 -26.94
N PRO A 167 82.29 -4.73 -27.02
CA PRO A 167 81.33 -4.40 -28.07
C PRO A 167 80.91 -2.92 -28.03
N LEU A 168 80.19 -2.49 -29.06
CA LEU A 168 79.57 -1.16 -29.11
C LEU A 168 78.56 -0.97 -27.97
N GLU A 169 78.34 0.28 -27.54
CA GLU A 169 77.32 0.61 -26.54
C GLU A 169 75.93 0.09 -26.97
N GLY A 170 75.22 -0.58 -26.06
CA GLY A 170 73.93 -1.21 -26.34
C GLY A 170 74.02 -2.66 -26.85
N GLN A 171 75.23 -3.19 -27.09
CA GLN A 171 75.48 -4.60 -27.43
C GLN A 171 76.27 -5.33 -26.34
N LEU A 172 76.39 -4.77 -25.14
CA LEU A 172 77.06 -5.45 -24.04
C LEU A 172 76.24 -6.67 -23.60
N PRO A 173 76.86 -7.74 -23.07
CA PRO A 173 76.12 -8.86 -22.49
C PRO A 173 75.10 -8.42 -21.42
N GLN A 174 75.42 -7.36 -20.68
CA GLN A 174 74.52 -6.75 -19.67
C GLN A 174 73.29 -6.08 -20.30
N ASP A 175 73.42 -5.49 -21.49
CA ASP A 175 72.29 -4.90 -22.20
C ASP A 175 71.32 -5.98 -22.69
N LEU A 176 71.86 -7.10 -23.19
CA LEU A 176 71.07 -8.27 -23.57
C LEU A 176 70.37 -8.90 -22.37
N GLU A 177 71.06 -9.01 -21.22
CA GLU A 177 70.47 -9.44 -19.95
C GLU A 177 69.28 -8.54 -19.56
N ARG A 178 69.49 -7.22 -19.58
CA ARG A 178 68.45 -6.25 -19.23
C ARG A 178 67.25 -6.32 -20.17
N ALA A 179 67.49 -6.44 -21.48
CA ALA A 179 66.42 -6.60 -22.47
C ALA A 179 65.64 -7.91 -22.24
N TRP A 180 66.34 -9.00 -21.90
CA TRP A 180 65.70 -10.27 -21.57
C TRP A 180 64.85 -10.18 -20.29
N GLN A 181 65.33 -9.51 -19.25
CA GLN A 181 64.55 -9.26 -18.03
C GLN A 181 63.28 -8.44 -18.31
N GLN A 182 63.36 -7.44 -19.20
CA GLN A 182 62.18 -6.69 -19.64
C GLN A 182 61.18 -7.57 -20.41
N LEU A 183 61.67 -8.50 -21.23
CA LEU A 183 60.81 -9.49 -21.90
C LEU A 183 60.07 -10.37 -20.90
N GLU A 184 60.75 -10.85 -19.86
CA GLU A 184 60.15 -11.68 -18.81
C GLU A 184 59.12 -10.91 -17.98
N GLN A 185 59.37 -9.63 -17.70
CA GLN A 185 58.39 -8.75 -17.07
C GLN A 185 57.14 -8.55 -17.95
N ALA A 186 57.32 -8.32 -19.25
CA ALA A 186 56.22 -8.19 -20.21
C ALA A 186 55.43 -9.50 -20.35
N GLU A 187 56.12 -10.64 -20.38
CA GLU A 187 55.52 -11.99 -20.38
C GLU A 187 54.66 -12.21 -19.14
N HIS A 188 55.19 -11.90 -17.96
CA HIS A 188 54.45 -12.02 -16.70
C HIS A 188 53.20 -11.12 -16.69
N ALA A 189 53.34 -9.86 -17.10
CA ALA A 189 52.23 -8.92 -17.17
C ALA A 189 51.16 -9.35 -18.20
N ARG A 190 51.55 -9.99 -19.30
CA ARG A 190 50.61 -10.55 -20.29
C ARG A 190 49.90 -11.79 -19.74
N GLU A 191 50.62 -12.69 -19.08
CA GLU A 191 50.05 -13.88 -18.44
C GLU A 191 48.99 -13.51 -17.40
N LEU A 192 49.29 -12.53 -16.54
CA LEU A 192 48.35 -12.01 -15.55
C LEU A 192 47.10 -11.41 -16.21
N ALA A 193 47.26 -10.56 -17.23
CA ALA A 193 46.12 -9.95 -17.92
C ALA A 193 45.22 -11.01 -18.58
N LEU A 194 45.81 -12.01 -19.26
CA LEU A 194 45.05 -13.09 -19.89
C LEU A 194 44.31 -13.95 -18.86
N ARG A 195 44.94 -14.27 -17.72
CA ARG A 195 44.30 -15.05 -16.65
C ARG A 195 43.18 -14.30 -15.94
N THR A 196 43.41 -13.02 -15.60
CA THR A 196 42.39 -12.19 -14.96
C THR A 196 41.17 -12.02 -15.88
N GLU A 197 41.40 -11.77 -17.17
CA GLU A 197 40.30 -11.66 -18.13
C GLU A 197 39.60 -13.00 -18.37
N LEU A 198 40.32 -14.12 -18.40
CA LEU A 198 39.71 -15.45 -18.47
C LEU A 198 38.74 -15.69 -17.31
N LEU A 199 39.17 -15.41 -16.08
CA LEU A 199 38.32 -15.57 -14.89
C LEU A 199 37.12 -14.62 -14.91
N ARG A 200 37.30 -13.40 -15.43
CA ARG A 200 36.20 -12.44 -15.65
C ARG A 200 35.18 -13.00 -16.63
N GLN A 201 35.62 -13.43 -17.82
CA GLN A 201 34.75 -13.99 -18.86
C GLN A 201 34.03 -15.26 -18.38
N GLN A 202 34.71 -16.17 -17.66
CA GLN A 202 34.08 -17.37 -17.09
C GLN A 202 32.96 -17.03 -16.09
N ARG A 203 33.18 -16.05 -15.22
CA ARG A 203 32.17 -15.57 -14.27
C ARG A 203 30.98 -14.94 -14.98
N LEU A 204 31.23 -14.13 -16.03
CA LEU A 204 30.16 -13.51 -16.81
C LEU A 204 29.32 -14.55 -17.56
N GLU A 205 29.94 -15.57 -18.15
CA GLU A 205 29.21 -16.68 -18.78
C GLU A 205 28.34 -17.46 -17.78
N GLN A 206 28.87 -17.73 -16.57
CA GLN A 206 28.08 -18.37 -15.51
C GLN A 206 26.91 -17.51 -15.05
N LEU A 207 27.11 -16.19 -14.93
CA LEU A 207 26.06 -15.24 -14.57
C LEU A 207 25.00 -15.12 -15.67
N ALA A 208 25.43 -15.05 -16.94
CA ALA A 208 24.55 -15.01 -18.11
C ALA A 208 23.71 -16.28 -18.24
N TYR A 209 24.30 -17.46 -17.98
CA TYR A 209 23.57 -18.72 -17.93
C TYR A 209 22.50 -18.70 -16.84
N LYS A 210 22.85 -18.29 -15.61
CA LYS A 210 21.88 -18.17 -14.49
C LYS A 210 20.75 -17.19 -14.83
N PHE A 211 21.08 -16.05 -15.41
CA PHE A 211 20.11 -15.06 -15.87
C PHE A 211 19.16 -15.67 -16.91
N HIS A 212 19.69 -16.37 -17.92
CA HIS A 212 18.89 -17.00 -18.96
C HIS A 212 17.90 -18.02 -18.38
N THR A 213 18.38 -18.99 -17.59
CA THR A 213 17.54 -20.02 -16.96
C THR A 213 16.45 -19.39 -16.09
N LYS A 214 16.81 -18.40 -15.26
CA LYS A 214 15.83 -17.70 -14.41
C LYS A 214 14.82 -16.94 -15.28
N SER A 215 15.25 -16.24 -16.33
CA SER A 215 14.36 -15.47 -17.22
C SER A 215 13.30 -16.35 -17.88
N VAL A 216 13.65 -17.57 -18.32
CA VAL A 216 12.72 -18.52 -18.92
C VAL A 216 11.65 -18.95 -17.92
N LEU A 217 12.04 -19.28 -16.68
CA LEU A 217 11.10 -19.64 -15.62
C LEU A 217 10.12 -18.50 -15.32
N ARG A 218 10.60 -17.25 -15.29
CA ARG A 218 9.73 -16.09 -15.03
C ARG A 218 8.79 -15.84 -16.19
N LYS A 219 9.25 -15.98 -17.44
CA LYS A 219 8.39 -15.88 -18.64
C LYS A 219 7.26 -16.91 -18.63
N GLY A 220 7.56 -18.15 -18.24
CA GLY A 220 6.56 -19.21 -18.09
C GLY A 220 5.50 -18.85 -17.04
N TYR A 221 5.95 -18.51 -15.82
CA TYR A 221 5.06 -18.10 -14.74
C TYR A 221 4.19 -16.90 -15.11
N LEU A 222 4.77 -15.86 -15.71
CA LEU A 222 4.05 -14.67 -16.16
C LEU A 222 2.96 -15.03 -17.16
N LYS A 223 3.28 -15.90 -18.15
CA LYS A 223 2.30 -16.34 -19.14
C LYS A 223 1.11 -17.03 -18.49
N GLU A 224 1.37 -17.95 -17.56
CA GLU A 224 0.33 -18.69 -16.84
C GLU A 224 -0.53 -17.78 -15.97
N MET A 225 0.08 -16.91 -15.16
CA MET A 225 -0.66 -16.03 -14.25
C MET A 225 -1.46 -14.96 -14.98
N ILE A 226 -0.91 -14.40 -16.07
CA ILE A 226 -1.66 -13.48 -16.93
C ILE A 226 -2.89 -14.19 -17.51
N GLN A 227 -2.74 -15.44 -17.96
CA GLN A 227 -3.87 -16.22 -18.48
C GLN A 227 -4.95 -16.46 -17.40
N VAL A 228 -4.54 -16.80 -16.17
CA VAL A 228 -5.47 -16.99 -15.05
C VAL A 228 -6.26 -15.73 -14.73
N LEU A 229 -5.65 -14.55 -14.80
CA LEU A 229 -6.31 -13.28 -14.52
C LEU A 229 -7.07 -12.68 -15.73
N SER A 230 -6.90 -13.23 -16.94
CA SER A 230 -7.53 -12.70 -18.15
C SER A 230 -8.99 -13.11 -18.35
N ASP A 231 -9.43 -14.23 -17.77
CA ASP A 231 -10.84 -14.68 -17.83
C ASP A 231 -11.43 -14.80 -16.41
N PRO A 232 -11.71 -13.66 -15.75
CA PRO A 232 -12.26 -13.69 -14.42
C PRO A 232 -13.76 -13.99 -14.46
N ARG A 233 -14.11 -15.20 -14.04
CA ARG A 233 -15.50 -15.61 -13.82
C ARG A 233 -15.95 -15.16 -12.43
N TYR A 234 -16.56 -13.99 -12.39
CA TYR A 234 -17.19 -13.48 -11.19
C TYR A 234 -18.46 -14.28 -10.88
N GLY A 235 -18.66 -14.62 -9.60
CA GLY A 235 -19.87 -15.29 -9.14
C GLY A 235 -21.14 -14.48 -9.37
N SER A 236 -22.31 -15.12 -9.39
CA SER A 236 -23.60 -14.46 -9.57
C SER A 236 -24.31 -14.09 -8.26
N ASN A 237 -23.79 -14.52 -7.11
CA ASN A 237 -24.35 -14.24 -5.79
C ASN A 237 -23.25 -13.85 -4.79
N VAL A 238 -23.67 -13.26 -3.65
CA VAL A 238 -22.76 -12.78 -2.59
C VAL A 238 -21.73 -13.83 -2.18
N ALA A 239 -22.17 -15.07 -1.91
CA ALA A 239 -21.28 -16.15 -1.46
C ALA A 239 -20.24 -16.54 -2.51
N GLN A 240 -20.62 -16.61 -3.79
CA GLN A 240 -19.70 -16.89 -4.88
C GLN A 240 -18.73 -15.71 -5.10
N VAL A 241 -19.22 -14.46 -5.02
CA VAL A 241 -18.37 -13.27 -5.13
C VAL A 241 -17.36 -13.21 -3.99
N ASP A 242 -17.78 -13.43 -2.74
CA ASP A 242 -16.88 -13.52 -1.57
C ASP A 242 -15.84 -14.64 -1.73
N ALA A 243 -16.25 -15.80 -2.25
CA ALA A 243 -15.31 -16.88 -2.56
C ALA A 243 -14.30 -16.46 -3.64
N THR A 244 -14.71 -15.70 -4.67
CA THR A 244 -13.78 -15.15 -5.67
C THR A 244 -12.86 -14.08 -5.12
N VAL A 245 -13.32 -13.24 -4.17
CA VAL A 245 -12.47 -12.28 -3.45
C VAL A 245 -11.37 -13.02 -2.68
N LYS A 246 -11.71 -14.05 -1.90
CA LYS A 246 -10.72 -14.85 -1.18
C LYS A 246 -9.72 -15.54 -2.10
N LYS A 247 -10.18 -16.06 -3.25
CA LYS A 247 -9.29 -16.63 -4.28
C LYS A 247 -8.34 -15.58 -4.82
N HIS A 248 -8.83 -14.38 -5.10
CA HIS A 248 -8.00 -13.26 -5.56
C HIS A 248 -6.95 -12.85 -4.51
N GLU A 249 -7.32 -12.77 -3.23
CA GLU A 249 -6.38 -12.48 -2.14
C GLU A 249 -5.25 -13.52 -2.07
N ALA A 250 -5.59 -14.81 -2.18
CA ALA A 250 -4.60 -15.88 -2.20
C ALA A 250 -3.64 -15.79 -3.41
N ILE A 251 -4.18 -15.53 -4.61
CA ILE A 251 -3.40 -15.32 -5.83
C ILE A 251 -2.51 -14.08 -5.70
N SER A 252 -3.04 -12.98 -5.15
CA SER A 252 -2.31 -11.74 -4.93
C SER A 252 -1.13 -11.96 -3.99
N ALA A 253 -1.33 -12.68 -2.88
CA ALA A 253 -0.25 -13.02 -1.95
C ALA A 253 0.84 -13.87 -2.62
N ASP A 254 0.46 -14.87 -3.42
CA ASP A 254 1.39 -15.71 -4.18
C ASP A 254 2.23 -14.88 -5.17
N ILE A 255 1.58 -13.99 -5.93
CA ILE A 255 2.25 -13.12 -6.91
C ILE A 255 3.21 -12.17 -6.19
N LEU A 256 2.73 -11.42 -5.20
CA LEU A 256 3.53 -10.37 -4.53
C LEU A 256 4.73 -10.95 -3.77
N ALA A 257 4.63 -12.18 -3.24
CA ALA A 257 5.76 -12.87 -2.61
C ALA A 257 6.92 -13.18 -3.58
N ARG A 258 6.71 -13.08 -4.90
CA ARG A 258 7.75 -13.32 -5.92
C ARG A 258 8.44 -12.04 -6.40
N THR A 259 8.09 -10.86 -5.88
CA THR A 259 8.64 -9.56 -6.33
C THR A 259 10.18 -9.54 -6.32
N GLU A 260 10.78 -9.98 -5.22
CA GLU A 260 12.25 -10.06 -5.06
C GLU A 260 12.91 -10.90 -6.17
N ARG A 261 12.23 -11.93 -6.69
CA ARG A 261 12.77 -12.79 -7.75
C ARG A 261 12.90 -12.08 -9.10
N PHE A 262 12.16 -11.00 -9.32
CA PHE A 262 12.27 -10.13 -10.49
C PHE A 262 13.35 -9.06 -10.28
N GLU A 263 13.45 -8.53 -9.05
CA GLU A 263 14.53 -7.61 -8.66
C GLU A 263 15.91 -8.30 -8.78
N ASP A 264 16.04 -9.54 -8.31
CA ASP A 264 17.22 -10.38 -8.52
C ASP A 264 17.57 -10.54 -10.01
N LEU A 265 16.55 -10.72 -10.86
CA LEU A 265 16.72 -10.88 -12.31
C LEU A 265 17.30 -9.61 -12.92
N SER A 266 16.78 -8.45 -12.50
CA SER A 266 17.28 -7.14 -12.87
C SER A 266 18.68 -6.87 -12.33
N ALA A 267 18.99 -7.27 -11.11
CA ALA A 267 20.33 -7.13 -10.53
C ALA A 267 21.38 -7.91 -11.35
N MET A 268 21.09 -9.16 -11.72
CA MET A 268 21.98 -9.95 -12.58
C MET A 268 22.14 -9.31 -13.97
N ALA A 269 21.07 -8.77 -14.56
CA ALA A 269 21.14 -8.07 -15.83
C ALA A 269 22.01 -6.80 -15.74
N ALA A 270 21.81 -6.00 -14.69
CA ALA A 270 22.58 -4.79 -14.44
C ALA A 270 24.08 -5.09 -14.25
N GLU A 271 24.44 -6.16 -13.55
CA GLU A 271 25.83 -6.61 -13.42
C GLU A 271 26.44 -7.00 -14.78
N LEU A 272 25.72 -7.75 -15.62
CA LEU A 272 26.18 -8.13 -16.96
C LEU A 272 26.39 -6.91 -17.87
N VAL A 273 25.51 -5.91 -17.80
CA VAL A 273 25.66 -4.65 -18.56
C VAL A 273 26.83 -3.84 -18.02
N LYS A 274 26.96 -3.71 -16.70
CA LYS A 274 28.05 -2.97 -16.04
C LYS A 274 29.42 -3.54 -16.41
N GLU A 275 29.55 -4.85 -16.47
CA GLU A 275 30.78 -5.55 -16.83
C GLU A 275 30.99 -5.65 -18.35
N ASN A 276 30.18 -4.96 -19.16
CA ASN A 276 30.28 -4.98 -20.63
C ASN A 276 30.30 -6.41 -21.19
N TYR A 277 29.40 -7.28 -20.73
CA TYR A 277 29.25 -8.63 -21.29
C TYR A 277 28.91 -8.58 -22.78
N HIS A 278 29.48 -9.46 -23.61
CA HIS A 278 29.27 -9.42 -25.07
C HIS A 278 27.81 -9.51 -25.49
N GLY A 279 26.98 -10.24 -24.74
CA GLY A 279 25.55 -10.37 -24.95
C GLY A 279 24.69 -9.34 -24.20
N ALA A 280 25.28 -8.27 -23.64
CA ALA A 280 24.59 -7.31 -22.77
C ALA A 280 23.31 -6.72 -23.37
N GLU A 281 23.31 -6.43 -24.68
CA GLU A 281 22.11 -5.91 -25.35
C GLU A 281 20.95 -6.91 -25.33
N THR A 282 21.25 -8.19 -25.59
CA THR A 282 20.23 -9.25 -25.56
C THR A 282 19.71 -9.48 -24.14
N VAL A 283 20.59 -9.46 -23.13
CA VAL A 283 20.24 -9.52 -21.71
C VAL A 283 19.28 -8.37 -21.37
N SER A 284 19.65 -7.13 -21.67
CA SER A 284 18.83 -5.95 -21.38
C SER A 284 17.45 -6.02 -22.05
N ARG A 285 17.40 -6.40 -23.33
CA ARG A 285 16.13 -6.58 -24.06
C ARG A 285 15.25 -7.65 -23.42
N THR A 286 15.84 -8.77 -23.00
CA THR A 286 15.08 -9.84 -22.34
C THR A 286 14.60 -9.46 -20.94
N GLU A 287 15.40 -8.72 -20.18
CA GLU A 287 15.01 -8.17 -18.87
C GLU A 287 13.81 -7.23 -19.03
N GLN A 288 13.91 -6.25 -19.93
CA GLN A 288 12.83 -5.30 -20.21
C GLN A 288 11.53 -6.02 -20.60
N ALA A 289 11.60 -7.04 -21.45
CA ALA A 289 10.42 -7.81 -21.85
C ALA A 289 9.79 -8.59 -20.67
N VAL A 290 10.60 -9.11 -19.73
CA VAL A 290 10.10 -9.79 -18.53
C VAL A 290 9.47 -8.78 -17.57
N LEU A 291 10.12 -7.64 -17.33
CA LEU A 291 9.60 -6.60 -16.45
C LEU A 291 8.32 -5.96 -16.99
N GLN A 292 8.22 -5.79 -18.32
CA GLN A 292 7.01 -5.28 -18.95
C GLN A 292 5.83 -6.21 -18.69
N ARG A 293 6.01 -7.52 -18.88
CA ARG A 293 4.98 -8.52 -18.55
C ARG A 293 4.68 -8.61 -17.05
N TRP A 294 5.67 -8.38 -16.19
CA TRP A 294 5.45 -8.30 -14.75
C TRP A 294 4.55 -7.10 -14.39
N LYS A 295 4.79 -5.92 -14.99
CA LYS A 295 3.93 -4.75 -14.84
C LYS A 295 2.51 -5.03 -15.35
N GLU A 296 2.38 -5.64 -16.53
CA GLU A 296 1.08 -6.05 -17.08
C GLU A 296 0.32 -6.97 -16.12
N LEU A 297 1.01 -7.94 -15.51
CA LEU A 297 0.41 -8.83 -14.52
C LEU A 297 -0.09 -8.08 -13.28
N LEU A 298 0.72 -7.15 -12.74
CA LEU A 298 0.32 -6.34 -11.59
C LEU A 298 -0.86 -5.41 -11.91
N GLU A 299 -0.90 -4.82 -13.11
CA GLU A 299 -2.04 -4.03 -13.56
C GLU A 299 -3.31 -4.88 -13.71
N LEU A 300 -3.20 -6.09 -14.26
CA LEU A 300 -4.33 -7.02 -14.34
C LEU A 300 -4.82 -7.43 -12.95
N LEU A 301 -3.89 -7.67 -12.01
CA LEU A 301 -4.21 -7.99 -10.63
C LEU A 301 -5.00 -6.85 -9.96
N GLU A 302 -4.60 -5.60 -10.18
CA GLU A 302 -5.27 -4.42 -9.63
C GLU A 302 -6.62 -4.13 -10.30
N ARG A 303 -6.71 -4.30 -11.63
CA ARG A 303 -7.99 -4.22 -12.37
C ARG A 303 -8.98 -5.30 -11.89
N HIS A 304 -8.48 -6.51 -11.62
CA HIS A 304 -9.28 -7.60 -11.07
C HIS A 304 -9.75 -7.29 -9.64
N ARG A 305 -8.86 -6.79 -8.78
CA ARG A 305 -9.17 -6.35 -7.40
C ARG A 305 -10.28 -5.31 -7.38
N SER A 306 -10.11 -4.24 -8.15
CA SER A 306 -11.06 -3.12 -8.21
C SER A 306 -12.41 -3.55 -8.78
N SER A 307 -12.44 -4.39 -9.82
CA SER A 307 -13.68 -4.93 -10.39
C SER A 307 -14.42 -5.84 -9.41
N LEU A 308 -13.70 -6.71 -8.69
CA LEU A 308 -14.26 -7.55 -7.62
C LEU A 308 -14.81 -6.72 -6.46
N ALA A 309 -14.09 -5.68 -6.02
CA ALA A 309 -14.55 -4.81 -4.94
C ALA A 309 -15.85 -4.10 -5.31
N LYS A 310 -15.94 -3.57 -6.53
CA LYS A 310 -17.16 -2.97 -7.09
C LYS A 310 -18.32 -3.97 -7.11
N LEU A 311 -18.09 -5.18 -7.60
CA LEU A 311 -19.12 -6.22 -7.64
C LEU A 311 -19.54 -6.70 -6.24
N ALA A 312 -18.60 -6.90 -5.31
CA ALA A 312 -18.89 -7.30 -3.94
C ALA A 312 -19.72 -6.24 -3.21
N HIS A 313 -19.42 -4.96 -3.46
CA HIS A 313 -20.22 -3.86 -2.95
C HIS A 313 -21.65 -3.88 -3.52
N LEU A 314 -21.81 -4.03 -4.83
CA LEU A 314 -23.12 -4.17 -5.47
C LEU A 314 -23.92 -5.35 -4.92
N MET A 315 -23.29 -6.51 -4.75
CA MET A 315 -23.93 -7.71 -4.17
C MET A 315 -24.38 -7.47 -2.72
N THR A 316 -23.61 -6.72 -1.95
CA THR A 316 -23.97 -6.36 -0.57
C THR A 316 -25.19 -5.43 -0.56
N LEU A 317 -25.22 -4.42 -1.44
CA LEU A 317 -26.36 -3.51 -1.57
C LEU A 317 -27.64 -4.24 -2.00
N LEU A 318 -27.55 -5.17 -2.96
CA LEU A 318 -28.68 -6.00 -3.38
C LEU A 318 -29.22 -6.83 -2.21
N ARG A 319 -28.35 -7.48 -1.43
CA ARG A 319 -28.75 -8.24 -0.24
C ARG A 319 -29.41 -7.37 0.83
N GLU A 320 -28.88 -6.17 1.06
CA GLU A 320 -29.48 -5.21 2.00
C GLU A 320 -30.85 -4.72 1.50
N ALA A 321 -30.98 -4.45 0.20
CA ALA A 321 -32.26 -4.08 -0.42
C ALA A 321 -33.30 -5.20 -0.29
N ASP A 322 -32.92 -6.45 -0.56
CA ASP A 322 -33.80 -7.63 -0.36
C ASP A 322 -34.25 -7.77 1.10
N ALA A 323 -33.32 -7.61 2.05
CA ALA A 323 -33.66 -7.67 3.48
C ALA A 323 -34.65 -6.57 3.88
N VAL A 324 -34.45 -5.34 3.40
CA VAL A 324 -35.39 -4.24 3.63
C VAL A 324 -36.74 -4.52 2.96
N ALA A 325 -36.76 -5.05 1.73
CA ALA A 325 -37.98 -5.42 1.02
C ALA A 325 -38.81 -6.44 1.81
N HIS A 326 -38.16 -7.45 2.39
CA HIS A 326 -38.83 -8.42 3.26
C HIS A 326 -39.47 -7.76 4.48
N THR A 327 -38.74 -6.88 5.19
CA THR A 327 -39.28 -6.18 6.36
C THR A 327 -40.44 -5.23 6.01
N LEU A 328 -40.37 -4.55 4.85
CA LEU A 328 -41.49 -3.72 4.36
C LEU A 328 -42.74 -4.58 4.12
N GLY A 329 -42.57 -5.76 3.51
CA GLY A 329 -43.67 -6.71 3.29
C GLY A 329 -44.33 -7.17 4.59
N GLU A 330 -43.53 -7.49 5.61
CA GLU A 330 -44.03 -7.87 6.94
C GLU A 330 -44.80 -6.72 7.61
N MET A 331 -44.29 -5.48 7.56
CA MET A 331 -44.99 -4.32 8.11
C MET A 331 -46.27 -3.99 7.34
N LYS A 332 -46.27 -4.18 6.01
CA LYS A 332 -47.48 -3.97 5.17
C LYS A 332 -48.62 -4.87 5.63
N ALA A 333 -48.33 -6.14 5.90
CA ALA A 333 -49.31 -7.07 6.43
C ALA A 333 -49.87 -6.62 7.81
N GLN A 334 -49.05 -6.01 8.66
CA GLN A 334 -49.48 -5.50 9.96
C GLN A 334 -50.42 -4.28 9.85
N PHE A 335 -50.12 -3.32 8.97
CA PHE A 335 -50.96 -2.12 8.78
C PHE A 335 -52.26 -2.39 8.03
N GLN A 336 -52.35 -3.49 7.29
CA GLN A 336 -53.59 -3.96 6.67
C GLN A 336 -54.63 -4.49 7.66
N SER A 337 -54.28 -4.68 8.94
CA SER A 337 -55.26 -5.09 9.95
C SER A 337 -56.39 -4.06 10.10
N GLU A 338 -57.63 -4.55 10.09
CA GLU A 338 -58.84 -3.75 10.33
C GLU A 338 -59.29 -3.78 11.80
N GLU A 339 -58.68 -4.60 12.66
CA GLU A 339 -59.10 -4.79 14.04
C GLU A 339 -58.86 -3.53 14.89
N VAL A 340 -59.89 -2.92 15.47
CA VAL A 340 -59.72 -1.71 16.31
C VAL A 340 -59.85 -1.95 17.81
N GLY A 341 -60.13 -3.18 18.24
CA GLY A 341 -60.43 -3.52 19.64
C GLY A 341 -61.93 -3.44 19.97
N ARG A 342 -62.33 -3.89 21.17
CA ARG A 342 -63.74 -3.95 21.59
C ARG A 342 -64.12 -2.91 22.64
N HIS A 343 -63.12 -2.37 23.35
CA HIS A 343 -63.26 -1.37 24.43
C HIS A 343 -62.07 -0.40 24.40
N LEU A 344 -62.13 0.69 25.17
CA LEU A 344 -61.13 1.77 25.14
C LEU A 344 -59.70 1.25 25.39
N VAL A 345 -59.54 0.41 26.41
CA VAL A 345 -58.23 -0.16 26.80
C VAL A 345 -57.58 -0.95 25.65
N ASP A 346 -58.37 -1.70 24.86
CA ASP A 346 -57.85 -2.44 23.71
C ASP A 346 -57.34 -1.50 22.63
N VAL A 347 -58.09 -0.42 22.36
CA VAL A 347 -57.76 0.56 21.33
C VAL A 347 -56.51 1.35 21.73
N GLU A 348 -56.40 1.76 22.99
CA GLU A 348 -55.21 2.45 23.51
C GLU A 348 -53.97 1.56 23.42
N ARG A 349 -54.09 0.27 23.75
CA ARG A 349 -53.01 -0.70 23.58
C ARG A 349 -52.60 -0.83 22.10
N LEU A 350 -53.57 -0.90 21.19
CA LEU A 350 -53.29 -0.96 19.74
C LEU A 350 -52.66 0.33 19.22
N LEU A 351 -53.05 1.51 19.74
CA LEU A 351 -52.42 2.79 19.41
C LEU A 351 -50.97 2.86 19.91
N GLN A 352 -50.70 2.35 21.12
CA GLN A 352 -49.32 2.24 21.62
C GLN A 352 -48.48 1.29 20.75
N GLN A 353 -49.04 0.15 20.37
CA GLN A 353 -48.39 -0.77 19.44
C GLN A 353 -48.13 -0.11 18.08
N HIS A 354 -49.09 0.66 17.57
CA HIS A 354 -48.95 1.39 16.32
C HIS A 354 -47.86 2.46 16.39
N ALA A 355 -47.74 3.19 17.51
CA ALA A 355 -46.67 4.16 17.70
C ALA A 355 -45.27 3.50 17.64
N LEU A 356 -45.13 2.27 18.16
CA LEU A 356 -43.88 1.50 18.01
C LEU A 356 -43.62 1.10 16.55
N GLN A 357 -44.66 0.75 15.80
CA GLN A 357 -44.56 0.47 14.37
C GLN A 357 -44.20 1.73 13.56
N GLU A 358 -44.71 2.91 13.91
CA GLU A 358 -44.33 4.18 13.27
C GLU A 358 -42.83 4.48 13.48
N LEU A 359 -42.26 4.16 14.65
CA LEU A 359 -40.82 4.27 14.88
C LEU A 359 -40.01 3.32 14.00
N GLN A 360 -40.46 2.06 13.86
CA GLN A 360 -39.84 1.08 12.97
C GLN A 360 -39.89 1.55 11.50
N LEU A 361 -41.03 2.12 11.08
CA LEU A 361 -41.20 2.68 9.74
C LEU A 361 -40.21 3.83 9.48
N GLY A 362 -40.02 4.74 10.45
CA GLY A 362 -39.02 5.80 10.34
C GLY A 362 -37.58 5.27 10.20
N ALA A 363 -37.25 4.16 10.88
CA ALA A 363 -35.95 3.51 10.74
C ALA A 363 -35.77 2.83 9.36
N LEU A 364 -36.84 2.25 8.80
CA LEU A 364 -36.83 1.71 7.44
C LEU A 364 -36.70 2.81 6.39
N GLU A 365 -37.39 3.93 6.55
CA GLU A 365 -37.27 5.09 5.67
C GLU A 365 -35.81 5.59 5.60
N GLU A 366 -35.14 5.76 6.73
CA GLU A 366 -33.73 6.16 6.73
C GLU A 366 -32.81 5.09 6.12
N SER A 367 -33.13 3.80 6.32
CA SER A 367 -32.40 2.69 5.70
C SER A 367 -32.54 2.71 4.17
N ILE A 368 -33.73 2.98 3.64
CA ILE A 368 -33.98 3.11 2.19
C ILE A 368 -33.27 4.34 1.64
N ARG A 369 -33.34 5.50 2.31
CA ARG A 369 -32.59 6.70 1.89
C ARG A 369 -31.08 6.46 1.88
N ARG A 370 -30.55 5.71 2.85
CA ARG A 370 -29.14 5.30 2.87
C ARG A 370 -28.83 4.41 1.66
N LEU A 371 -29.65 3.39 1.40
CA LEU A 371 -29.48 2.50 0.24
C LEU A 371 -29.56 3.25 -1.09
N MET A 372 -30.48 4.20 -1.25
CA MET A 372 -30.59 5.05 -2.43
C MET A 372 -29.31 5.88 -2.66
N ARG A 373 -28.78 6.50 -1.60
CA ARG A 373 -27.52 7.27 -1.67
C ARG A 373 -26.35 6.41 -2.10
N HIS A 374 -26.22 5.21 -1.54
CA HIS A 374 -25.14 4.29 -1.92
C HIS A 374 -25.35 3.68 -3.31
N GLY A 375 -26.59 3.35 -3.66
CA GLY A 375 -26.94 2.79 -4.97
C GLY A 375 -26.70 3.74 -6.13
N ALA A 376 -26.97 5.05 -5.94
CA ALA A 376 -26.74 6.07 -6.97
C ALA A 376 -25.25 6.24 -7.34
N GLY A 377 -24.36 5.98 -6.39
CA GLY A 377 -22.90 6.02 -6.59
C GLY A 377 -22.28 4.65 -6.89
N ALA A 378 -23.09 3.59 -6.98
CA ALA A 378 -22.57 2.25 -7.17
C ALA A 378 -22.11 2.04 -8.62
N ASP A 379 -20.89 1.54 -8.77
CA ASP A 379 -20.24 1.25 -10.05
C ASP A 379 -19.99 -0.26 -10.17
N GLY A 380 -20.05 -0.80 -11.39
CA GLY A 380 -19.88 -2.23 -11.66
C GLY A 380 -20.64 -2.70 -12.90
N PRO A 381 -20.90 -4.01 -13.03
CA PRO A 381 -21.56 -4.55 -14.21
C PRO A 381 -22.93 -3.91 -14.45
N GLN A 382 -23.19 -3.52 -15.70
CA GLN A 382 -24.40 -2.78 -16.08
C GLN A 382 -25.69 -3.51 -15.69
N GLN A 383 -25.75 -4.82 -15.94
CA GLN A 383 -26.92 -5.65 -15.61
C GLN A 383 -27.22 -5.64 -14.10
N THR A 384 -26.20 -5.86 -13.27
CA THR A 384 -26.32 -5.86 -11.81
C THR A 384 -26.70 -4.49 -11.28
N THR A 385 -26.12 -3.44 -11.85
CA THR A 385 -26.42 -2.06 -11.47
C THR A 385 -27.87 -1.72 -11.83
N GLN A 386 -28.37 -2.12 -13.00
CA GLN A 386 -29.78 -1.95 -13.38
C GLN A 386 -30.73 -2.71 -12.46
N GLN A 387 -30.38 -3.94 -12.08
CA GLN A 387 -31.15 -4.72 -11.10
C GLN A 387 -31.27 -3.97 -9.76
N LEU A 388 -30.16 -3.43 -9.26
CA LEU A 388 -30.16 -2.65 -8.01
C LEU A 388 -31.07 -1.42 -8.14
N HIS A 389 -30.94 -0.64 -9.20
CA HIS A 389 -31.78 0.54 -9.42
C HIS A 389 -33.27 0.19 -9.46
N HIS A 390 -33.64 -0.91 -10.13
CA HIS A 390 -35.02 -1.38 -10.18
C HIS A 390 -35.54 -1.76 -8.79
N GLN A 391 -34.77 -2.53 -8.01
CA GLN A 391 -35.16 -2.91 -6.65
C GLN A 391 -35.28 -1.69 -5.72
N LEU A 392 -34.36 -0.74 -5.84
CA LEU A 392 -34.39 0.50 -5.07
C LEU A 392 -35.62 1.35 -5.37
N GLN A 393 -36.03 1.44 -6.64
CA GLN A 393 -37.27 2.10 -7.03
C GLN A 393 -38.50 1.38 -6.45
N GLN A 394 -38.53 0.05 -6.51
CA GLN A 394 -39.62 -0.74 -5.90
C GLN A 394 -39.71 -0.55 -4.39
N LEU A 395 -38.58 -0.39 -3.70
CA LEU A 395 -38.54 -0.09 -2.27
C LEU A 395 -39.13 1.29 -1.95
N GLU A 396 -38.82 2.30 -2.77
CA GLU A 396 -39.36 3.66 -2.64
C GLU A 396 -40.89 3.65 -2.84
N ASP A 397 -41.36 3.01 -3.91
CA ASP A 397 -42.80 2.85 -4.18
C ASP A 397 -43.49 2.12 -3.03
N SER A 398 -42.93 0.99 -2.57
CA SER A 398 -43.48 0.20 -1.45
C SER A 398 -43.50 0.99 -0.13
N LEU A 399 -42.50 1.84 0.12
CA LEU A 399 -42.47 2.71 1.29
C LEU A 399 -43.59 3.75 1.24
N THR A 400 -43.83 4.38 0.08
CA THR A 400 -44.92 5.36 -0.06
C THR A 400 -46.29 4.74 0.21
N GLU A 401 -46.54 3.53 -0.31
CA GLU A 401 -47.74 2.76 0.00
C GLU A 401 -47.86 2.42 1.48
N LEU A 402 -46.75 2.01 2.11
CA LEU A 402 -46.72 1.61 3.52
C LEU A 402 -46.98 2.80 4.45
N VAL A 403 -46.42 3.97 4.15
CA VAL A 403 -46.68 5.21 4.90
C VAL A 403 -48.15 5.62 4.81
N ALA A 404 -48.78 5.47 3.64
CA ALA A 404 -50.21 5.72 3.48
C ALA A 404 -51.04 4.73 4.32
N ALA A 405 -50.73 3.43 4.24
CA ALA A 405 -51.41 2.40 5.02
C ALA A 405 -51.27 2.61 6.54
N ALA A 406 -50.10 3.05 7.01
CA ALA A 406 -49.87 3.38 8.42
C ALA A 406 -50.76 4.55 8.87
N LYS A 407 -50.83 5.64 8.08
CA LYS A 407 -51.71 6.79 8.35
C LYS A 407 -53.19 6.39 8.41
N ASP A 408 -53.64 5.59 7.45
CA ASP A 408 -55.03 5.12 7.41
C ASP A 408 -55.35 4.24 8.61
N ARG A 409 -54.42 3.37 9.01
CA ARG A 409 -54.56 2.52 10.20
C ARG A 409 -54.65 3.35 11.48
N LYS A 410 -53.81 4.37 11.61
CA LYS A 410 -53.83 5.30 12.74
C LYS A 410 -55.16 6.03 12.84
N ALA A 411 -55.65 6.58 11.72
CA ALA A 411 -56.93 7.27 11.68
C ALA A 411 -58.07 6.36 12.15
N ARG A 412 -58.13 5.11 11.67
CA ARG A 412 -59.13 4.12 12.14
C ARG A 412 -59.06 3.85 13.65
N LEU A 413 -57.85 3.74 14.20
CA LEU A 413 -57.65 3.53 15.64
C LEU A 413 -58.01 4.77 16.47
N GLU A 414 -57.68 5.97 16.01
CA GLU A 414 -58.04 7.23 16.67
C GLU A 414 -59.55 7.47 16.65
N ASP A 415 -60.23 7.19 15.53
CA ASP A 415 -61.68 7.23 15.42
C ASP A 415 -62.35 6.26 16.40
N ALA A 416 -61.84 5.03 16.47
CA ALA A 416 -62.31 4.04 17.45
C ALA A 416 -62.07 4.50 18.89
N ARG A 417 -60.91 5.10 19.20
CA ARG A 417 -60.61 5.62 20.54
C ARG A 417 -61.60 6.71 20.93
N ASN A 418 -61.89 7.63 20.02
CA ASN A 418 -62.84 8.71 20.25
C ASN A 418 -64.26 8.20 20.49
N LEU A 419 -64.68 7.17 19.74
CA LEU A 419 -65.96 6.49 19.97
C LEU A 419 -66.01 5.83 21.36
N TYR A 420 -65.01 5.01 21.71
CA TYR A 420 -65.04 4.26 22.96
C TYR A 420 -64.92 5.17 24.19
N GLN A 421 -64.13 6.24 24.11
CA GLN A 421 -64.10 7.28 25.14
C GLN A 421 -65.48 7.94 25.30
N PHE A 422 -66.16 8.25 24.19
CA PHE A 422 -67.52 8.79 24.25
C PHE A 422 -68.51 7.83 24.91
N LEU A 423 -68.41 6.53 24.63
CA LEU A 423 -69.29 5.52 25.20
C LEU A 423 -69.04 5.36 26.71
N GLU A 424 -67.78 5.33 27.17
CA GLU A 424 -67.46 5.30 28.60
C GLU A 424 -67.92 6.59 29.31
N ASP A 425 -67.60 7.77 28.74
CA ASP A 425 -68.10 9.08 29.25
C ASP A 425 -69.63 9.08 29.33
N HIS A 426 -70.31 8.40 28.40
CA HIS A 426 -71.78 8.31 28.36
C HIS A 426 -72.33 7.42 29.46
N ASP A 427 -71.77 6.23 29.62
CA ASP A 427 -72.21 5.27 30.63
C ASP A 427 -71.96 5.82 32.05
N GLU A 428 -70.87 6.60 32.25
CA GLU A 428 -70.60 7.32 33.51
C GLU A 428 -71.66 8.41 33.80
N GLU A 429 -72.00 9.23 32.80
CA GLU A 429 -72.99 10.30 32.97
C GLU A 429 -74.41 9.72 33.15
N GLU A 430 -74.78 8.67 32.41
CA GLU A 430 -76.04 7.94 32.59
C GLU A 430 -76.12 7.30 33.98
N GLY A 431 -75.05 6.67 34.45
CA GLY A 431 -74.96 6.10 35.80
C GLY A 431 -75.13 7.17 36.87
N TRP A 432 -74.47 8.33 36.71
CA TRP A 432 -74.60 9.46 37.63
C TRP A 432 -76.03 10.01 37.66
N VAL A 433 -76.65 10.24 36.50
CA VAL A 433 -78.04 10.74 36.40
C VAL A 433 -78.99 9.76 37.06
N THR A 434 -78.86 8.45 36.77
CA THR A 434 -79.72 7.40 37.33
C THR A 434 -79.61 7.34 38.86
N GLU A 435 -78.41 7.41 39.41
CA GLU A 435 -78.20 7.45 40.86
C GLU A 435 -78.82 8.69 41.50
N LYS A 436 -78.66 9.88 40.89
CA LYS A 436 -79.28 11.11 41.41
C LYS A 436 -80.81 11.09 41.28
N GLN A 437 -81.36 10.51 40.22
CA GLN A 437 -82.80 10.31 40.09
C GLN A 437 -83.34 9.44 41.21
N ARG A 438 -82.61 8.36 41.57
CA ARG A 438 -82.97 7.49 42.69
C ARG A 438 -83.00 8.25 44.02
N ILE A 439 -82.02 9.13 44.27
CA ILE A 439 -82.01 10.01 45.45
C ILE A 439 -83.24 10.95 45.43
N CYS A 440 -83.58 11.52 44.27
CA CYS A 440 -84.71 12.43 44.17
C CYS A 440 -86.07 11.75 44.37
N ARG A 441 -86.21 10.49 43.96
CA ARG A 441 -87.42 9.67 44.13
C ARG A 441 -87.63 9.17 45.57
N ALA A 442 -86.60 9.16 46.41
CA ALA A 442 -86.71 8.64 47.78
C ALA A 442 -87.66 9.50 48.63
N ASP A 443 -88.62 8.92 49.35
CA ASP A 443 -89.61 9.69 50.10
C ASP A 443 -88.99 10.66 51.13
N VAL A 444 -89.66 11.80 51.36
CA VAL A 444 -89.29 12.78 52.39
C VAL A 444 -89.71 12.25 53.76
N ALA A 445 -88.91 11.35 54.33
CA ALA A 445 -89.12 10.81 55.67
C ALA A 445 -88.37 11.64 56.73
N ALA A 446 -89.05 12.64 57.31
CA ALA A 446 -88.52 13.45 58.40
C ALA A 446 -89.40 13.31 59.65
N LYS A 447 -88.76 13.19 60.82
CA LYS A 447 -89.47 13.05 62.11
C LYS A 447 -89.73 14.38 62.80
N ASP A 448 -88.94 15.41 62.46
CA ASP A 448 -89.01 16.73 63.06
C ASP A 448 -88.52 17.82 62.08
N LEU A 449 -88.74 19.09 62.45
CA LEU A 449 -88.35 20.24 61.65
C LEU A 449 -86.84 20.29 61.36
N ARG A 450 -86.00 19.83 62.30
CA ARG A 450 -84.54 19.78 62.14
C ARG A 450 -84.14 18.77 61.06
N ALA A 451 -84.76 17.59 61.03
CA ALA A 451 -84.53 16.58 60.00
C ALA A 451 -84.93 17.10 58.60
N VAL A 452 -86.05 17.82 58.48
CA VAL A 452 -86.43 18.46 57.19
C VAL A 452 -85.41 19.52 56.77
N GLN A 453 -84.96 20.38 57.69
CA GLN A 453 -83.95 21.40 57.37
C GLN A 453 -82.61 20.78 56.93
N ALA A 454 -82.19 19.67 57.54
CA ALA A 454 -81.01 18.92 57.11
C ALA A 454 -81.19 18.31 55.71
N LEU A 455 -82.38 17.76 55.39
CA LEU A 455 -82.69 17.26 54.04
C LEU A 455 -82.71 18.39 53.00
N ARG A 456 -83.19 19.59 53.35
CA ARG A 456 -83.13 20.78 52.48
C ARG A 456 -81.71 21.24 52.21
N GLN A 457 -80.82 21.20 53.21
CA GLN A 457 -79.40 21.50 53.01
C GLN A 457 -78.75 20.50 52.05
N LYS A 458 -79.02 19.19 52.22
CA LYS A 458 -78.55 18.14 51.29
C LYS A 458 -79.11 18.33 49.88
N HIS A 459 -80.38 18.72 49.75
CA HIS A 459 -80.99 19.01 48.45
C HIS A 459 -80.37 20.26 47.80
N THR A 460 -80.09 21.31 48.58
CA THR A 460 -79.39 22.50 48.09
C THR A 460 -78.00 22.13 47.56
N ALA A 461 -77.26 21.27 48.28
CA ALA A 461 -75.98 20.74 47.80
C ALA A 461 -76.13 19.94 46.50
N LEU A 462 -77.16 19.09 46.39
CA LEU A 462 -77.49 18.37 45.15
C LEU A 462 -77.77 19.33 43.98
N LEU A 463 -78.50 20.43 44.20
CA LEU A 463 -78.75 21.45 43.18
C LEU A 463 -77.45 22.14 42.71
N HIS A 464 -76.50 22.37 43.61
CA HIS A 464 -75.18 22.86 43.25
C HIS A 464 -74.39 21.84 42.42
N GLU A 465 -74.40 20.56 42.81
CA GLU A 465 -73.80 19.47 42.04
C GLU A 465 -74.43 19.37 40.64
N LEU A 466 -75.76 19.47 40.52
CA LEU A 466 -76.48 19.45 39.25
C LEU A 466 -76.03 20.58 38.32
N ARG A 467 -75.85 21.80 38.83
CA ARG A 467 -75.36 22.93 38.02
C ARG A 467 -73.94 22.69 37.51
N ALA A 468 -73.07 22.13 38.35
CA ALA A 468 -71.70 21.80 37.94
C ALA A 468 -71.68 20.67 36.90
N LYS A 469 -72.49 19.63 37.09
CA LYS A 469 -72.59 18.49 36.18
C LYS A 469 -73.28 18.83 34.86
N ASP A 470 -74.17 19.82 34.83
CA ASP A 470 -74.78 20.27 33.58
C ASP A 470 -73.73 20.77 32.57
N LEU A 471 -72.66 21.43 33.05
CA LEU A 471 -71.54 21.84 32.20
C LEU A 471 -70.78 20.64 31.61
N VAL A 472 -70.62 19.56 32.38
CA VAL A 472 -70.00 18.31 31.93
C VAL A 472 -70.88 17.63 30.88
N ALA A 473 -72.19 17.53 31.14
CA ALA A 473 -73.16 17.00 30.19
C ALA A 473 -73.25 17.83 28.89
N GLN A 474 -73.12 19.16 28.96
CA GLN A 474 -73.01 20.02 27.78
C GLN A 474 -71.77 19.71 26.95
N ARG A 475 -70.61 19.51 27.58
CA ARG A 475 -69.38 19.10 26.89
C ARG A 475 -69.53 17.71 26.27
N HIS A 476 -70.14 16.76 26.98
CA HIS A 476 -70.44 15.42 26.47
C HIS A 476 -71.32 15.50 25.22
N ARG A 477 -72.43 16.24 25.27
CA ARG A 477 -73.29 16.51 24.11
C ARG A 477 -72.53 17.10 22.95
N SER A 478 -71.67 18.09 23.20
CA SER A 478 -70.86 18.71 22.16
C SER A 478 -69.89 17.72 21.52
N LYS A 479 -69.26 16.83 22.30
CA LYS A 479 -68.40 15.76 21.78
C LYS A 479 -69.20 14.81 20.89
N GLY A 480 -70.35 14.33 21.37
CA GLY A 480 -71.21 13.43 20.61
C GLY A 480 -71.75 14.06 19.32
N GLN A 481 -72.16 15.33 19.37
CA GLN A 481 -72.58 16.08 18.19
C GLN A 481 -71.44 16.22 17.19
N SER A 482 -70.22 16.52 17.66
CA SER A 482 -69.05 16.59 16.78
C SER A 482 -68.77 15.27 16.07
N LEU A 483 -68.99 14.12 16.71
CA LEU A 483 -68.84 12.79 16.08
C LEU A 483 -69.93 12.55 15.01
N ILE A 484 -71.15 13.02 15.24
CA ILE A 484 -72.25 12.95 14.27
C ILE A 484 -71.97 13.86 13.07
N ASP A 485 -71.54 15.09 13.31
CA ASP A 485 -71.20 16.07 12.27
C ASP A 485 -70.04 15.58 11.41
N ALA A 486 -69.09 14.86 12.01
CA ALA A 486 -68.00 14.16 11.32
C ALA A 486 -68.46 12.89 10.56
N LYS A 487 -69.76 12.57 10.55
CA LYS A 487 -70.36 11.40 9.89
C LYS A 487 -69.75 10.08 10.34
N HIS A 488 -69.47 9.95 11.64
CA HIS A 488 -68.91 8.72 12.20
C HIS A 488 -69.81 7.50 11.86
N PRO A 489 -69.28 6.32 11.52
CA PRO A 489 -70.08 5.16 11.11
C PRO A 489 -71.17 4.74 12.10
N LYS A 490 -70.95 5.02 13.39
CA LYS A 490 -71.91 4.77 14.48
C LYS A 490 -72.75 6.00 14.90
N SER A 491 -72.90 7.00 14.04
CA SER A 491 -73.63 8.24 14.35
C SER A 491 -75.05 7.99 14.88
N ILE A 492 -75.77 7.00 14.32
CA ILE A 492 -77.12 6.63 14.75
C ILE A 492 -77.13 6.14 16.21
N GLU A 493 -76.13 5.35 16.61
CA GLU A 493 -76.01 4.86 17.98
C GLU A 493 -75.72 6.01 18.95
N ILE A 494 -74.80 6.91 18.56
CA ILE A 494 -74.42 8.11 19.31
C ILE A 494 -75.63 9.01 19.54
N GLU A 495 -76.39 9.31 18.48
CA GLU A 495 -77.59 10.15 18.53
C GLU A 495 -78.66 9.55 19.46
N ARG A 496 -78.92 8.24 19.34
CA ARG A 496 -79.86 7.53 20.23
C ARG A 496 -79.46 7.63 21.69
N ARG A 497 -78.16 7.45 21.99
CA ARG A 497 -77.62 7.55 23.34
C ARG A 497 -77.75 8.98 23.88
N LEU A 498 -77.34 9.99 23.13
CA LEU A 498 -77.51 11.41 23.52
C LEU A 498 -78.97 11.77 23.82
N ALA A 499 -79.91 11.33 22.98
CA ALA A 499 -81.34 11.55 23.20
C ALA A 499 -81.83 10.90 24.49
N SER A 500 -81.40 9.65 24.76
CA SER A 500 -81.71 8.94 26.01
C SER A 500 -81.21 9.70 27.24
N LEU A 501 -79.95 10.11 27.24
CA LEU A 501 -79.33 10.85 28.36
C LEU A 501 -80.00 12.22 28.56
N ASN A 502 -80.34 12.94 27.49
CA ASN A 502 -81.08 14.20 27.59
C ASN A 502 -82.44 14.01 28.28
N LYS A 503 -83.17 12.97 27.89
CA LYS A 503 -84.45 12.63 28.53
C LYS A 503 -84.26 12.28 30.01
N GLN A 504 -83.22 11.54 30.37
CA GLN A 504 -82.92 11.24 31.78
C GLN A 504 -82.54 12.50 32.56
N TRP A 505 -81.84 13.45 31.94
CA TRP A 505 -81.55 14.75 32.55
C TRP A 505 -82.80 15.59 32.79
N GLU A 506 -83.74 15.62 31.84
CA GLU A 506 -85.04 16.27 32.00
C GLU A 506 -85.81 15.68 33.19
N ILE A 507 -85.92 14.35 33.26
CA ILE A 507 -86.55 13.63 34.36
C ILE A 507 -85.87 13.98 35.70
N LEU A 508 -84.53 14.06 35.75
CA LEU A 508 -83.80 14.41 36.96
C LEU A 508 -84.11 15.85 37.42
N ARG A 509 -84.23 16.80 36.49
CA ARG A 509 -84.60 18.19 36.80
C ARG A 509 -86.02 18.25 37.38
N GLU A 510 -86.98 17.59 36.74
CA GLU A 510 -88.37 17.52 37.25
C GLU A 510 -88.44 16.89 38.64
N LEU A 511 -87.73 15.78 38.87
CA LEU A 511 -87.67 15.12 40.18
C LEU A 511 -86.99 15.98 41.23
N ALA A 512 -85.95 16.75 40.86
CA ALA A 512 -85.30 17.67 41.78
C ALA A 512 -86.24 18.81 42.19
N GLU A 513 -86.96 19.41 41.24
CA GLU A 513 -87.97 20.45 41.51
C GLU A 513 -89.12 19.92 42.36
N ALA A 514 -89.65 18.73 42.03
CA ALA A 514 -90.70 18.08 42.81
C ALA A 514 -90.24 17.80 44.25
N ARG A 515 -88.99 17.36 44.43
CA ARG A 515 -88.40 17.13 45.75
C ARG A 515 -88.23 18.42 46.55
N GLU A 516 -87.79 19.52 45.94
CA GLU A 516 -87.69 20.81 46.63
C GLU A 516 -89.07 21.25 47.12
N LYS A 517 -90.10 21.09 46.29
CA LYS A 517 -91.49 21.39 46.68
C LYS A 517 -91.95 20.50 47.84
N GLN A 518 -91.74 19.18 47.77
CA GLN A 518 -92.08 18.26 48.87
C GLN A 518 -91.34 18.60 50.17
N LEU A 519 -90.07 18.99 50.10
CA LEU A 519 -89.28 19.41 51.26
C LEU A 519 -89.74 20.76 51.82
N ALA A 520 -90.17 21.69 50.97
CA ALA A 520 -90.76 22.96 51.39
C ALA A 520 -92.11 22.74 52.09
N ASP A 521 -93.00 21.94 51.48
CA ASP A 521 -94.30 21.57 52.04
C ASP A 521 -94.14 20.84 53.39
N ALA A 522 -93.21 19.88 53.48
CA ALA A 522 -92.89 19.20 54.74
C ALA A 522 -92.32 20.15 55.80
N ALA A 523 -91.50 21.13 55.41
CA ALA A 523 -90.96 22.13 56.32
C ALA A 523 -92.07 23.05 56.86
N GLU A 524 -93.01 23.47 56.01
CA GLU A 524 -94.17 24.28 56.40
C GLU A 524 -95.14 23.48 57.28
N ALA A 525 -95.40 22.21 56.96
CA ALA A 525 -96.22 21.32 57.77
C ALA A 525 -95.65 21.15 59.19
N HIS A 526 -94.35 20.88 59.34
CA HIS A 526 -93.75 20.81 60.68
C HIS A 526 -93.62 22.18 61.36
N GLN A 527 -93.42 23.28 60.62
CA GLN A 527 -93.45 24.63 61.22
C GLN A 527 -94.84 24.97 61.75
N SER A 528 -95.90 24.64 61.02
CA SER A 528 -97.28 24.86 61.43
C SER A 528 -97.70 23.92 62.56
N GLU A 529 -97.21 22.68 62.60
CA GLU A 529 -97.42 21.75 63.72
C GLU A 529 -96.70 22.20 64.99
N VAL A 530 -95.45 22.65 64.87
CA VAL A 530 -94.71 23.29 65.96
C VAL A 530 -95.48 24.54 66.41
N HIS A 531 -95.87 25.42 65.49
CA HIS A 531 -96.63 26.64 65.82
C HIS A 531 -97.98 26.32 66.49
N ARG A 532 -98.71 25.31 66.01
CA ARG A 532 -99.99 24.85 66.58
C ARG A 532 -99.81 24.19 67.94
N SER A 533 -98.72 23.43 68.15
CA SER A 533 -98.32 22.91 69.45
C SER A 533 -97.97 24.04 70.42
N TRP A 534 -97.23 25.05 69.97
CA TRP A 534 -96.93 26.27 70.73
C TRP A 534 -98.20 27.07 71.08
N VAL A 535 -99.13 27.26 70.14
CA VAL A 535 -100.42 27.94 70.36
C VAL A 535 -101.31 27.14 71.32
N ASN A 536 -101.38 25.81 71.19
CA ASN A 536 -102.10 24.95 72.13
C ASN A 536 -101.45 24.96 73.53
N LEU A 537 -100.12 24.99 73.64
CA LEU A 537 -99.43 25.14 74.92
C LEU A 537 -99.72 26.49 75.56
N ALA A 538 -99.65 27.58 74.78
CA ALA A 538 -99.95 28.94 75.21
C ALA A 538 -101.43 29.10 75.65
N SER A 539 -102.35 28.38 74.99
CA SER A 539 -103.77 28.36 75.36
C SER A 539 -104.08 27.46 76.56
N LYS A 540 -103.25 26.45 76.86
CA LYS A 540 -103.42 25.50 77.98
C LYS A 540 -102.72 25.97 79.26
N TYR A 541 -101.76 26.89 79.17
CA TYR A 541 -101.04 27.49 80.30
C TYR A 541 -100.93 29.02 80.18
N PRO A 542 -102.01 29.79 80.45
CA PRO A 542 -102.01 31.25 80.29
C PRO A 542 -101.17 32.03 81.33
N PHE A 543 -100.56 31.37 82.31
CA PHE A 543 -99.82 32.01 83.43
C PHE A 543 -98.36 31.55 83.61
N LEU A 544 -97.77 30.86 82.64
CA LEU A 544 -96.32 30.60 82.62
C LEU A 544 -95.60 31.66 81.76
N PRO A 545 -94.51 32.29 82.24
CA PRO A 545 -93.75 33.26 81.44
C PRO A 545 -93.19 32.56 80.20
N LEU A 546 -93.65 33.00 79.04
CA LEU A 546 -93.22 32.53 77.73
C LEU A 546 -91.75 32.90 77.50
N CYS A 547 -90.85 31.93 77.64
CA CYS A 547 -89.56 32.01 76.97
C CYS A 547 -89.79 31.77 75.48
N VAL A 548 -89.82 32.85 74.71
CA VAL A 548 -89.78 32.82 73.25
C VAL A 548 -88.53 32.06 72.80
N PRO A 549 -88.65 31.03 71.94
CA PRO A 549 -87.47 30.44 71.34
C PRO A 549 -86.87 31.47 70.38
N LYS A 550 -85.61 31.86 70.60
CA LYS A 550 -84.81 32.57 69.58
C LYS A 550 -84.70 31.66 68.35
N GLN A 551 -85.62 31.80 67.41
CA GLN A 551 -85.40 31.41 66.02
C GLN A 551 -84.36 32.36 65.45
N GLN A 552 -83.13 31.89 65.30
CA GLN A 552 -82.15 32.52 64.41
C GLN A 552 -82.64 32.35 62.97
N TYR A 553 -83.42 33.32 62.48
CA TYR A 553 -83.51 33.58 61.05
C TYR A 553 -82.22 34.31 60.63
N PRO A 554 -81.54 33.90 59.55
CA PRO A 554 -80.56 34.76 58.92
C PRO A 554 -81.31 35.96 58.33
N LYS A 555 -80.96 37.16 58.82
CA LYS A 555 -81.36 38.44 58.23
C LYS A 555 -81.00 38.43 56.75
N LYS A 556 -82.00 38.54 55.87
CA LYS A 556 -82.01 39.43 54.71
C LYS A 556 -83.37 39.40 54.00
N ASP A 557 -83.86 40.60 53.74
CA ASP A 557 -84.81 41.00 52.70
C ASP A 557 -86.31 40.74 52.92
N ALA A 558 -86.91 41.68 53.65
CA ALA A 558 -88.34 41.99 53.55
C ALA A 558 -88.56 43.52 53.63
N GLU A 559 -88.12 44.24 52.60
CA GLU A 559 -88.73 45.50 52.18
C GLU A 559 -89.49 45.23 50.88
N LYS A 560 -90.83 45.18 50.93
CA LYS A 560 -91.74 45.80 49.94
C LYS A 560 -93.21 45.42 50.18
N TYR A 561 -94.05 46.47 50.17
CA TYR A 561 -95.53 46.51 50.16
C TYR A 561 -96.20 46.32 51.54
N ARG A 562 -97.08 47.20 52.05
CA ARG A 562 -97.73 48.41 51.49
C ARG A 562 -98.45 49.20 52.61
N VAL A 563 -98.08 50.47 52.74
CA VAL A 563 -98.88 51.70 52.97
C VAL A 563 -100.33 51.54 53.50
N SER A 564 -100.65 52.12 54.67
CA SER A 564 -101.51 53.34 54.82
C SER A 564 -101.93 53.61 56.28
N ILE A 565 -101.82 54.89 56.68
CA ILE A 565 -102.72 55.71 57.54
C ILE A 565 -102.00 56.48 58.67
N SER A 566 -101.83 57.77 58.37
CA SER A 566 -101.96 58.99 59.19
C SER A 566 -101.02 59.31 60.35
N ARG A 567 -100.29 60.43 60.13
CA ARG A 567 -100.16 61.66 60.96
C ARG A 567 -99.56 61.46 62.37
N LYS A 568 -98.56 62.23 62.83
CA LYS A 568 -98.17 63.61 62.54
C LYS A 568 -96.96 63.99 63.45
N PHE A 569 -96.17 64.97 63.00
CA PHE A 569 -95.16 65.78 63.75
C PHE A 569 -93.88 65.04 64.21
N SER A 570 -92.66 65.57 64.08
CA SER A 570 -92.15 66.84 63.53
C SER A 570 -90.62 66.82 63.55
N GLU A 571 -90.02 67.52 62.58
CA GLU A 571 -88.73 68.24 62.63
C GLU A 571 -87.44 67.41 62.86
N GLY A 572 -86.36 67.58 62.10
CA GLY A 572 -86.05 68.52 61.03
C GLY A 572 -84.66 68.21 60.46
N THR A 573 -84.40 68.79 59.28
CA THR A 573 -83.08 69.29 58.79
C THR A 573 -81.93 68.27 58.65
N THR A 574 -81.17 68.13 57.57
CA THR A 574 -80.91 68.92 56.35
C THR A 574 -79.91 68.12 55.50
N SER A 575 -79.99 68.22 54.15
CA SER A 575 -78.88 68.52 53.21
C SER A 575 -77.58 67.67 53.30
N LYS A 576 -76.92 67.14 52.25
CA LYS A 576 -76.85 67.47 50.82
C LYS A 576 -75.88 66.46 50.16
N ARG A 577 -76.18 66.10 48.90
CA ARG A 577 -75.30 65.93 47.70
C ARG A 577 -73.91 65.26 47.75
N GLY A 578 -73.68 64.50 46.67
CA GLY A 578 -72.42 64.47 45.89
C GLY A 578 -71.77 63.08 45.80
N ASN A 579 -71.99 62.23 44.79
CA ASN A 579 -71.63 62.30 43.36
C ASN A 579 -70.14 61.99 43.04
N ARG A 580 -69.96 61.01 42.12
CA ARG A 580 -68.82 60.66 41.24
C ARG A 580 -67.68 59.77 41.76
N GLY A 581 -67.31 58.82 40.91
CA GLY A 581 -65.93 58.35 40.77
C GLY A 581 -65.78 56.96 40.12
N TRP A 582 -65.34 56.92 38.87
CA TRP A 582 -65.06 55.75 38.03
C TRP A 582 -63.63 55.22 38.18
N GLY A 583 -63.38 53.98 37.72
CA GLY A 583 -62.06 53.42 37.34
C GLY A 583 -61.79 52.06 38.01
N ARG A 584 -61.89 50.91 37.31
CA ARG A 584 -60.83 50.19 36.54
C ARG A 584 -59.59 49.88 37.40
N GLU A 585 -58.98 48.69 37.43
CA GLU A 585 -58.77 47.68 36.39
C GLU A 585 -58.21 46.38 37.05
N GLU A 586 -58.46 45.24 36.39
CA GLU A 586 -57.63 44.03 36.22
C GLU A 586 -57.04 43.24 37.43
N VAL A 587 -57.50 42.00 37.68
CA VAL A 587 -57.15 40.71 37.04
C VAL A 587 -55.78 40.18 37.48
N LEU A 588 -55.76 39.09 38.26
CA LEU A 588 -55.24 37.79 37.82
C LEU A 588 -55.52 36.70 38.85
N VAL A 589 -56.18 35.64 38.38
CA VAL A 589 -56.50 34.40 39.08
C VAL A 589 -55.31 33.44 38.93
N ARG A 590 -54.87 32.85 40.04
CA ARG A 590 -54.14 31.58 40.08
C ARG A 590 -55.03 30.55 40.75
N PHE A 591 -55.14 29.38 40.14
CA PHE A 591 -55.46 28.12 40.80
C PHE A 591 -54.46 27.07 40.35
N PRO A 592 -54.15 26.11 41.22
CA PRO A 592 -54.02 24.74 40.80
C PRO A 592 -55.08 23.85 41.47
N GLN A 593 -55.39 22.79 40.71
CA GLN A 593 -56.17 21.58 41.00
C GLN A 593 -57.69 21.68 40.94
#